data_AF-S4PGE8-F1
#
_entry.id   AF-S4PGE8-F1
#
_cell.length_a   1.000
_cell.length_b   1.000
_cell.length_c   1.000
_cell.angle_alpha   90.00
_cell.angle_beta   90.00
_cell.angle_gamma   90.00
#
_symmetry.space_group_name_H-M   'P 1'
#
loop_
_entity.id
_entity.type
_entity.pdbx_description
1 polymer ?
#
loop_
_entity_poly.entity_id
_entity_poly.type
_entity_poly.pdbx_seq_one_letter_code
_entity_poly.pdbx_strand_id
1 'polypeptide(L)' 'MISQYLQPEKRVKHIAVNACLMPLCAIHGFAVTTVEGIGNTQDRLHPVQERIAKAHGSQCGFCTPGIVMSMYA' A
#
# COMPACT_ATOMS: atom_id res chain seq x y z
N MET A 1 -3.36 -0.54 -0.68
CA MET A 1 -3.66 -1.97 -0.42
C MET A 1 -4.93 -2.03 0.40
N ILE A 2 -5.81 -3.00 0.13
CA ILE A 2 -6.93 -3.31 1.02
C ILE A 2 -6.77 -4.74 1.56
N SER A 3 -7.20 -4.95 2.80
CA SER A 3 -7.09 -6.22 3.49
C SER A 3 -8.45 -6.66 4.00
N GLN A 4 -8.80 -7.93 3.78
CA GLN A 4 -10.06 -8.52 4.23
C GLN A 4 -9.80 -9.81 5.01
N TYR A 5 -10.49 -10.00 6.13
CA TYR A 5 -10.50 -11.28 6.81
C TYR A 5 -11.58 -12.20 6.21
N LEU A 6 -11.17 -13.37 5.73
CA LEU A 6 -12.04 -14.38 5.15
C LEU A 6 -12.39 -15.39 6.24
N GLN A 7 -13.62 -15.28 6.79
CA GLN A 7 -14.10 -16.11 7.90
C GLN A 7 -14.02 -17.63 7.67
N PRO A 8 -14.46 -18.21 6.53
CA PRO A 8 -14.39 -19.66 6.34
C PRO A 8 -12.95 -20.17 6.27
N GLU A 9 -12.02 -19.35 5.81
CA GLU A 9 -10.62 -19.71 5.58
C GLU A 9 -9.70 -19.30 6.74
N LYS A 10 -10.24 -18.56 7.74
CA LYS A 10 -9.52 -17.99 8.88
C LYS A 10 -8.20 -17.29 8.50
N ARG A 11 -8.20 -16.57 7.37
CA ARG A 11 -7.01 -15.88 6.85
C ARG A 11 -7.30 -14.46 6.42
N VAL A 12 -6.27 -13.63 6.38
CA VAL A 12 -6.33 -12.29 5.81
C VAL A 12 -5.86 -12.36 4.36
N LYS A 13 -6.64 -11.75 3.45
CA LYS A 13 -6.26 -11.56 2.04
C LYS A 13 -5.88 -10.10 1.83
N HIS A 14 -4.71 -9.86 1.26
CA HIS A 14 -4.22 -8.54 0.86
C HIS A 14 -4.32 -8.41 -0.66
N ILE A 15 -4.76 -7.25 -1.15
CA ILE A 15 -4.85 -6.95 -2.58
C ILE A 15 -4.47 -5.50 -2.88
N ALA A 16 -3.71 -5.30 -3.96
CA ALA A 16 -3.50 -4.01 -4.58
C ALA A 16 -4.74 -3.57 -5.37
N VAL A 17 -5.14 -2.30 -5.23
CA VAL A 17 -6.30 -1.72 -5.91
C VAL A 17 -6.02 -0.28 -6.32
N ASN A 18 -6.64 0.16 -7.41
CA ASN A 18 -6.62 1.57 -7.81
C ASN A 18 -7.67 2.34 -7.02
N ALA A 19 -7.23 3.20 -6.09
CA ALA A 19 -8.13 3.93 -5.20
C ALA A 19 -9.12 4.85 -5.94
N CYS A 20 -8.74 5.40 -7.09
CA CYS A 20 -9.60 6.26 -7.91
C CYS A 20 -10.83 5.54 -8.49
N LEU A 21 -10.82 4.21 -8.53
CA LEU A 21 -11.91 3.38 -9.06
C LEU A 21 -12.58 2.53 -7.98
N MET A 22 -12.16 2.63 -6.71
CA MET A 22 -12.70 1.82 -5.61
C MET A 22 -13.72 2.64 -4.82
N PRO A 23 -15.04 2.37 -4.95
CA PRO A 23 -16.05 3.11 -4.23
C PRO A 23 -15.94 2.85 -2.73
N LEU A 24 -16.07 3.90 -1.92
CA LEU A 24 -15.99 3.79 -0.45
C LEU A 24 -17.01 2.80 0.12
N CYS A 25 -18.21 2.73 -0.47
CA CYS A 25 -19.26 1.80 -0.04
C CYS A 25 -18.91 0.32 -0.28
N ALA A 26 -17.98 0.02 -1.19
CA ALA A 26 -17.60 -1.35 -1.54
C ALA A 26 -16.57 -1.96 -0.58
N ILE A 27 -15.97 -1.15 0.31
CA ILE A 27 -14.89 -1.58 1.21
C ILE A 27 -15.31 -1.61 2.68
N HIS A 28 -16.62 -1.71 2.96
CA HIS A 28 -17.10 -1.89 4.32
C HIS A 28 -16.49 -3.17 4.94
N GLY A 29 -15.87 -3.03 6.11
CA GLY A 29 -15.19 -4.14 6.81
C GLY A 29 -13.79 -4.48 6.28
N PHE A 30 -13.25 -3.73 5.32
CA PHE A 30 -11.86 -3.87 4.87
C PHE A 30 -10.95 -2.89 5.63
N ALA A 31 -9.66 -3.24 5.75
CA ALA A 31 -8.63 -2.33 6.22
C ALA A 31 -7.86 -1.73 5.03
N VAL A 32 -7.73 -0.41 4.99
CA VAL A 32 -6.99 0.33 3.95
C VAL A 32 -5.60 0.69 4.45
N THR A 33 -4.59 0.44 3.61
CA THR A 33 -3.20 0.86 3.85
C THR A 33 -2.71 1.67 2.65
N THR A 34 -2.20 2.89 2.92
CA THR A 34 -1.59 3.81 1.95
C THR A 34 -0.07 3.87 2.14
N VAL A 35 0.62 4.70 1.35
CA VAL A 35 2.09 4.80 1.39
C VAL A 35 2.62 5.30 2.75
N GLU A 36 1.87 6.15 3.43
CA GLU A 36 2.21 6.69 4.76
C GLU A 36 2.04 5.62 5.85
N GLY A 37 1.11 4.67 5.64
CA GLY A 37 0.80 3.62 6.61
C GLY A 37 1.87 2.53 6.74
N ILE A 38 2.79 2.42 5.78
CA ILE A 38 3.87 1.41 5.83
C ILE A 38 5.17 1.98 6.41
N GLY A 39 5.31 3.29 6.49
CA GLY A 39 6.52 3.96 6.95
C GLY A 39 6.58 5.42 6.52
N ASN A 40 7.35 6.22 7.25
CA ASN A 40 7.55 7.64 6.99
C ASN A 40 8.95 8.08 7.46
N THR A 41 9.30 9.35 7.24
CA THR A 41 10.63 9.90 7.57
C THR A 41 10.81 10.30 9.04
N GLN A 42 9.75 10.41 9.83
CA GLN A 42 9.80 10.71 11.26
C GLN A 42 10.07 9.45 12.09
N ASP A 43 9.48 8.33 11.67
CA ASP A 43 9.64 7.05 12.31
C ASP A 43 10.75 6.25 11.59
N ARG A 44 10.33 5.41 10.64
CA ARG A 44 11.21 4.56 9.86
C ARG A 44 10.59 4.29 8.50
N LEU A 45 11.41 4.38 7.45
CA LEU A 45 11.01 3.96 6.11
C LEU A 45 10.88 2.44 6.02
N HIS A 46 9.85 1.96 5.33
CA HIS A 46 9.75 0.57 4.94
C HIS A 46 10.89 0.22 3.95
N PRO A 47 11.44 -1.01 3.95
CA PRO A 47 12.49 -1.40 3.00
C PRO A 47 12.14 -1.14 1.53
N VAL A 48 10.86 -1.22 1.17
CA VAL A 48 10.38 -0.89 -0.19
C VAL A 48 10.58 0.59 -0.51
N GLN A 49 10.23 1.50 0.41
CA GLN A 49 10.43 2.95 0.27
C GLN A 49 11.92 3.29 0.24
N GLU A 50 12.71 2.69 1.13
CA GLU A 50 14.16 2.93 1.23
C GLU A 50 14.88 2.50 -0.05
N ARG A 51 14.60 1.30 -0.56
CA ARG A 51 15.30 0.73 -1.72
C ARG A 51 14.97 1.46 -3.01
N ILE A 52 13.70 1.81 -3.26
CA ILE A 52 13.36 2.55 -4.49
C ILE A 52 14.04 3.92 -4.53
N ALA A 53 14.14 4.60 -3.37
CA ALA A 53 14.84 5.88 -3.29
C ALA A 53 16.36 5.71 -3.49
N LYS A 54 16.99 4.78 -2.77
CA LYS A 54 18.44 4.54 -2.84
C LYS A 54 18.92 3.99 -4.18
N ALA A 55 18.06 3.27 -4.90
CA ALA A 55 18.37 2.73 -6.22
C ALA A 55 18.03 3.71 -7.37
N HIS A 56 17.82 4.99 -7.08
CA HIS A 56 17.48 6.02 -8.07
C HIS A 56 16.18 5.72 -8.85
N GLY A 57 15.25 4.97 -8.25
CA GLY A 57 13.96 4.61 -8.84
C GLY A 57 12.88 5.70 -8.73
N SER A 58 13.25 6.91 -8.29
CA SER A 58 12.35 8.06 -8.16
C SER A 58 13.05 9.33 -8.67
N GLN A 59 12.38 10.04 -9.59
CA GLN A 59 12.84 11.34 -10.11
C GLN A 59 11.91 12.46 -9.65
N CYS A 60 10.82 12.74 -10.37
CA CYS A 60 9.83 13.73 -9.95
C CYS A 60 8.99 13.30 -8.73
N GLY A 61 9.05 12.01 -8.35
CA GLY A 61 8.38 11.46 -7.17
C GLY A 61 6.89 11.16 -7.32
N PHE A 62 6.20 11.70 -8.32
CA PHE A 62 4.73 11.63 -8.40
C PHE A 62 4.18 10.20 -8.46
N CYS A 63 4.83 9.32 -9.23
CA CYS A 63 4.40 7.91 -9.37
C CYS A 63 4.89 6.99 -8.24
N THR A 64 5.86 7.45 -7.44
CA THR A 64 6.55 6.61 -6.45
C THR A 64 5.61 6.01 -5.41
N PRO A 65 4.62 6.72 -4.85
CA PRO A 65 3.66 6.12 -3.93
C PRO A 65 2.91 4.91 -4.51
N GLY A 66 2.47 5.00 -5.77
CA GLY A 66 1.78 3.90 -6.46
C GLY A 66 2.70 2.69 -6.66
N ILE A 67 3.92 2.92 -7.13
CA ILE A 67 4.93 1.86 -7.35
C ILE A 67 5.29 1.18 -6.02
N VAL A 68 5.50 1.96 -4.94
CA VAL A 68 5.77 1.44 -3.59
C VAL A 68 4.62 0.55 -3.12
N MET A 69 3.37 1.01 -3.25
CA MET A 69 2.23 0.22 -2.79
C MET A 69 1.98 -1.03 -3.63
N SER A 70 2.33 -1.03 -4.91
CA SER A 70 2.28 -2.22 -5.76
C SER A 70 3.37 -3.25 -5.42
N MET A 71 4.55 -2.81 -4.96
CA MET A 71 5.60 -3.73 -4.47
C MET A 71 5.34 -4.25 -3.05
N TYR A 72 4.57 -3.50 -2.24
CA TYR A 72 4.28 -3.84 -0.86
C TYR A 72 3.11 -4.83 -0.69
N ALA A 73 2.07 -4.70 -1.52
CA ALA A 73 0.82 -5.45 -1.41
C ALA A 73 0.98 -6.94 -1.77
#